data_AF-A0A166MPF4-F1
#
_entry.id   AF-A0A166MPF4-F1
#
_cell.length_a   1.000
_cell.length_b   1.000
_cell.length_c   1.000
_cell.angle_alpha   90.00
_cell.angle_beta   90.00
_cell.angle_gamma   90.00
#
_symmetry.space_group_name_H-M   'P 1'
#
loop_
_entity.id
_entity.type
_entity.pdbx_description
1 polymer ?
#
loop_
_entity_poly.entity_id
_entity_poly.type
_entity_poly.pdbx_seq_one_letter_code
_entity_poly.pdbx_strand_id
1 'polypeptide(L)'
;DASDPCVMSDVSCADFDDFLAILYPTDFRRPPKKTTSQWTSILHLSAKWDFENIKLLAIDNLTTSADPVDKIVLGRRYVITEWLAGAYEAVCTRADPLTLEEGMKLGVEDTVRISAARQ
;
A
#
# COMPACT_ATOMS: atom_id res chain seq x y z
N ASP A 1 12.26 31.63 21.17
CA ASP A 1 11.62 30.69 20.23
C ASP A 1 11.52 29.31 20.83
N ALA A 2 10.44 29.07 21.57
CA ALA A 2 10.07 27.71 21.93
C ALA A 2 9.27 27.16 20.74
N SER A 3 9.92 26.36 19.90
CA SER A 3 9.22 25.61 18.87
C SER A 3 8.27 24.65 19.56
N ASP A 4 6.96 24.88 19.44
CA ASP A 4 5.98 23.91 19.90
C ASP A 4 6.22 22.57 19.16
N PRO A 5 6.24 21.44 19.88
CA PRO A 5 6.46 20.15 19.25
C PRO A 5 5.30 19.82 18.30
N CYS A 6 5.61 19.49 17.06
CA CYS A 6 4.64 18.98 16.10
C CYS A 6 4.30 17.52 16.46
N VAL A 7 3.17 17.30 17.13
CA VAL A 7 2.71 15.97 17.53
C VAL A 7 1.94 15.31 16.39
N MET A 8 2.45 14.17 15.90
CA MET A 8 1.78 13.32 14.91
C MET A 8 1.22 12.09 15.60
N SER A 9 -0.04 12.14 16.04
CA SER A 9 -0.67 11.08 16.84
C SER A 9 -1.08 9.84 16.05
N ASP A 10 -1.09 9.92 14.71
CA ASP A 10 -1.59 8.90 13.81
C ASP A 10 -0.50 8.32 12.89
N VAL A 11 0.78 8.53 13.25
CA VAL A 11 1.93 7.99 12.54
C VAL A 11 2.80 7.22 13.53
N SER A 12 3.12 5.96 13.23
CA SER A 12 4.06 5.21 14.06
C SER A 12 5.50 5.69 13.79
N CYS A 13 6.37 5.62 14.80
CA CYS A 13 7.77 5.98 14.60
C CYS A 13 8.43 5.15 13.49
N ALA A 14 8.08 3.87 13.39
CA ALA A 14 8.61 2.99 12.35
C ALA A 14 8.19 3.42 10.94
N ASP A 15 6.92 3.77 10.74
CA ASP A 15 6.44 4.26 9.44
C ASP A 15 7.11 5.57 9.05
N PHE A 16 7.31 6.46 10.03
CA PHE A 16 8.00 7.72 9.81
C PHE A 16 9.48 7.53 9.45
N ASP A 17 10.18 6.65 10.18
CA ASP A 17 11.57 6.29 9.87
C ASP A 17 11.69 5.70 8.47
N ASP A 18 10.75 4.87 8.06
CA ASP A 18 10.72 4.29 6.71
C ASP A 18 10.55 5.34 5.62
N PHE A 19 9.70 6.33 5.85
CA PHE A 19 9.51 7.48 4.97
C PHE A 19 10.73 8.40 4.94
N LEU A 20 11.32 8.71 6.10
CA LEU A 20 12.55 9.50 6.19
C LEU A 20 13.72 8.82 5.49
N ALA A 21 13.80 7.50 5.50
CA ALA A 21 14.84 6.77 4.78
C ALA A 21 14.76 6.93 3.25
N ILE A 22 13.60 7.35 2.70
CA ILE A 22 13.48 7.74 1.29
C ILE A 22 14.02 9.15 1.04
N LEU A 23 13.74 10.08 1.96
CA LEU A 23 14.18 11.48 1.85
C LEU A 23 15.67 11.66 2.18
N TYR A 24 16.17 10.87 3.13
CA TYR A 24 17.50 10.95 3.69
C TYR A 24 18.17 9.57 3.68
N PRO A 25 18.44 9.00 2.49
CA PRO A 25 19.05 7.69 2.40
C PRO A 25 20.50 7.74 2.88
N THR A 26 20.89 6.77 3.70
CA THR A 26 22.26 6.65 4.22
C THR A 26 23.26 6.28 3.12
N ASP A 27 22.83 5.49 2.12
CA ASP A 27 23.60 5.16 0.92
C ASP A 27 22.74 5.37 -0.33
N PHE A 28 22.99 6.47 -1.04
CA PHE A 28 22.29 6.81 -2.28
C PHE A 28 22.59 5.84 -3.43
N ARG A 29 23.72 5.13 -3.40
CA ARG A 29 24.08 4.19 -4.46
C ARG A 29 23.43 2.82 -4.26
N ARG A 30 23.13 2.48 -3.01
CA ARG A 30 22.54 1.19 -2.62
C ARG A 30 21.49 1.41 -1.54
N PRO A 31 20.32 1.95 -1.92
CA PRO A 31 19.25 2.11 -0.95
C PRO A 31 18.86 0.74 -0.37
N PRO A 32 18.57 0.67 0.93
CA PRO A 32 18.16 -0.57 1.57
C PRO A 32 16.88 -1.10 0.91
N LYS A 33 16.83 -2.42 0.71
CA LYS A 33 15.59 -3.06 0.24
C LYS A 33 14.51 -2.89 1.29
N LYS A 34 13.31 -2.55 0.84
CA LYS A 34 12.12 -2.39 1.68
C LYS A 34 11.13 -3.50 1.39
N THR A 35 10.42 -3.93 2.42
CA THR A 35 9.35 -4.92 2.33
C THR A 35 8.05 -4.27 1.82
N THR A 36 7.09 -5.09 1.39
CA THR A 36 5.75 -4.62 0.97
C THR A 36 5.05 -3.81 2.06
N SER A 37 5.19 -4.22 3.33
CA SER A 37 4.64 -3.48 4.47
C SER A 37 5.24 -2.06 4.56
N GLN A 38 6.56 -1.95 4.46
CA GLN A 38 7.25 -0.66 4.52
C GLN A 38 6.88 0.24 3.35
N TRP A 39 6.77 -0.31 2.13
CA TRP A 39 6.29 0.46 0.98
C TRP A 39 4.84 0.90 1.14
N THR A 40 4.00 0.11 1.80
CA THR A 40 2.62 0.49 2.12
C THR A 40 2.58 1.66 3.11
N SER A 41 3.43 1.66 4.13
CA SER A 41 3.59 2.78 5.06
C SER A 41 4.07 4.05 4.35
N ILE A 42 5.07 3.92 3.47
CA ILE A 42 5.58 5.04 2.66
C ILE A 42 4.50 5.59 1.73
N LEU A 43 3.71 4.73 1.10
CA LEU A 43 2.56 5.14 0.29
C LEU A 43 1.54 5.91 1.12
N HIS A 44 1.25 5.44 2.33
CA HIS A 44 0.31 6.11 3.23
C HIS A 44 0.76 7.52 3.62
N LEU A 45 2.01 7.65 4.07
CA LEU A 45 2.54 8.94 4.52
C LEU A 45 2.77 9.91 3.35
N SER A 46 3.25 9.42 2.20
CA SER A 46 3.42 10.25 1.01
C SER A 46 2.09 10.79 0.50
N ALA A 47 1.02 9.98 0.48
CA ALA A 47 -0.32 10.45 0.11
C ALA A 47 -0.90 11.42 1.15
N LYS A 48 -0.67 11.18 2.44
CA LYS A 48 -1.17 12.04 3.53
C LYS A 48 -0.53 13.43 3.53
N TRP A 49 0.74 13.53 3.16
CA TRP A 49 1.51 14.78 3.16
C TRP A 49 1.74 15.37 1.77
N ASP A 50 1.02 14.87 0.75
CA ASP A 50 1.06 15.34 -0.64
C ASP A 50 2.47 15.28 -1.30
N PHE A 51 3.28 14.27 -0.95
CA PHE A 51 4.56 13.98 -1.62
C PHE A 51 4.34 13.11 -2.86
N GLU A 52 3.85 13.72 -3.95
CA GLU A 52 3.43 12.99 -5.15
C GLU A 52 4.54 12.10 -5.76
N ASN A 53 5.79 12.58 -5.85
CA ASN A 53 6.88 11.78 -6.41
C ASN A 53 7.22 10.54 -5.56
N ILE A 54 7.10 10.65 -4.23
CA ILE A 54 7.35 9.52 -3.33
C ILE A 54 6.18 8.53 -3.37
N LYS A 55 4.97 9.06 -3.50
CA LYS A 55 3.76 8.25 -3.71
C LYS A 55 3.89 7.42 -4.97
N LEU A 56 4.28 8.02 -6.11
CA LEU A 56 4.52 7.29 -7.36
C LEU A 56 5.64 6.24 -7.21
N LEU A 57 6.75 6.58 -6.54
CA LEU A 57 7.81 5.62 -6.26
C LEU A 57 7.30 4.41 -5.45
N ALA A 58 6.45 4.65 -4.44
CA ALA A 58 5.87 3.58 -3.64
C ALA A 58 4.91 2.71 -4.48
N ILE A 59 4.12 3.33 -5.36
CA ILE A 59 3.26 2.63 -6.32
C ILE A 59 4.10 1.72 -7.22
N ASP A 60 5.19 2.21 -7.82
CA ASP A 60 6.03 1.40 -8.71
C ASP A 60 6.57 0.15 -7.99
N ASN A 61 7.02 0.30 -6.75
CA ASN A 61 7.54 -0.82 -5.96
C ASN A 61 6.44 -1.80 -5.53
N LEU A 62 5.27 -1.31 -5.13
CA LEU A 62 4.12 -2.14 -4.74
C LEU A 62 3.48 -2.85 -5.95
N THR A 63 3.55 -2.26 -7.14
CA THR A 63 3.06 -2.89 -8.37
C THR A 63 3.72 -4.26 -8.60
N THR A 64 4.98 -4.40 -8.23
CA THR A 64 5.74 -5.66 -8.42
C THR A 64 5.66 -6.61 -7.21
N SER A 65 5.44 -6.08 -6.01
CA SER A 65 5.62 -6.82 -4.75
C SER A 65 4.34 -7.08 -3.95
N ALA A 66 3.27 -6.33 -4.20
CA ALA A 66 2.01 -6.47 -3.46
C ALA A 66 1.14 -7.60 -4.02
N ASP A 67 0.50 -8.33 -3.11
CA ASP A 67 -0.45 -9.37 -3.45
C ASP A 67 -1.73 -8.79 -4.09
N PRO A 68 -2.46 -9.56 -4.91
CA PRO A 68 -3.67 -9.07 -5.58
C PRO A 68 -4.71 -8.46 -4.65
N VAL A 69 -4.89 -9.03 -3.45
CA VAL A 69 -5.84 -8.49 -2.46
C VAL A 69 -5.39 -7.14 -1.93
N ASP A 70 -4.11 -7.00 -1.57
CA ASP A 70 -3.55 -5.73 -1.11
C ASP A 70 -3.60 -4.67 -2.22
N LYS A 71 -3.36 -5.07 -3.48
CA LYS A 71 -3.53 -4.19 -4.65
C LYS A 71 -4.95 -3.67 -4.80
N ILE A 72 -5.98 -4.48 -4.54
CA ILE A 72 -7.38 -4.02 -4.55
C ILE A 72 -7.60 -2.99 -3.43
N VAL A 73 -7.17 -3.31 -2.21
CA VAL A 73 -7.39 -2.46 -1.04
C VAL A 73 -6.66 -1.12 -1.18
N LEU A 74 -5.37 -1.16 -1.50
CA LEU A 74 -4.54 0.03 -1.69
C LEU A 74 -4.96 0.81 -2.94
N GLY A 75 -5.28 0.11 -4.02
CA GLY A 75 -5.74 0.73 -5.26
C GLY A 75 -7.05 1.50 -5.09
N ARG A 76 -7.97 1.02 -4.25
CA ARG A 76 -9.17 1.76 -3.90
C ARG A 76 -8.87 2.96 -2.99
N ARG A 77 -8.08 2.73 -1.95
CA ARG A 77 -7.78 3.75 -0.94
C ARG A 77 -7.05 4.96 -1.53
N TYR A 78 -6.14 4.73 -2.47
CA TYR A 78 -5.31 5.77 -3.08
C TYR A 78 -5.66 6.07 -4.55
N VAL A 79 -6.77 5.50 -5.05
CA VAL A 79 -7.30 5.72 -6.41
C VAL A 79 -6.29 5.32 -7.50
N ILE A 80 -5.64 4.16 -7.33
CA ILE A 80 -4.71 3.55 -8.29
C ILE A 80 -5.50 2.58 -9.18
N THR A 81 -6.19 3.13 -10.17
CA THR A 81 -7.15 2.38 -11.00
C THR A 81 -6.51 1.29 -11.85
N GLU A 82 -5.23 1.48 -12.21
CA GLU A 82 -4.45 0.53 -13.03
C GLU A 82 -4.28 -0.84 -12.36
N TRP A 83 -4.28 -0.91 -11.03
CA TRP A 83 -4.15 -2.17 -10.30
C TRP A 83 -5.45 -2.96 -10.25
N LEU A 84 -6.59 -2.25 -10.21
CA LEU A 84 -7.87 -2.86 -9.84
C LEU A 84 -8.28 -3.97 -10.80
N ALA A 85 -8.26 -3.71 -12.11
CA ALA A 85 -8.71 -4.68 -13.10
C ALA A 85 -7.91 -5.99 -13.05
N GLY A 86 -6.58 -5.89 -13.13
CA GLY A 86 -5.69 -7.07 -13.09
C GLY A 86 -5.72 -7.79 -11.74
N ALA A 87 -5.90 -7.04 -10.64
CA ALA A 87 -6.00 -7.64 -9.32
C ALA A 87 -7.33 -8.38 -9.12
N TYR A 88 -8.46 -7.82 -9.56
CA TYR A 88 -9.74 -8.54 -9.53
C TYR A 88 -9.71 -9.81 -10.38
N GLU A 89 -9.14 -9.74 -11.59
CA GLU A 89 -8.98 -10.91 -12.45
C GLU A 89 -8.14 -12.00 -11.78
N ALA A 90 -6.99 -11.64 -11.19
CA ALA A 90 -6.14 -12.57 -10.47
C ALA A 90 -6.86 -13.24 -9.28
N VAL A 91 -7.64 -12.48 -8.52
CA VAL A 91 -8.41 -13.04 -7.39
C VAL A 91 -9.57 -13.91 -7.86
N CYS A 92 -10.21 -13.58 -8.99
CA CYS A 92 -11.31 -14.38 -9.53
C CYS A 92 -10.82 -15.67 -10.21
N THR A 93 -9.62 -15.69 -10.77
CA THR A 93 -9.08 -16.84 -11.54
C THR A 93 -8.24 -17.80 -10.70
N ARG A 94 -7.75 -17.40 -9.52
CA ARG A 94 -6.91 -18.30 -8.69
C ARG A 94 -7.71 -19.50 -8.18
N ALA A 95 -7.05 -20.66 -8.05
CA ALA A 95 -7.68 -21.88 -7.55
C ALA A 95 -8.20 -21.75 -6.11
N ASP A 96 -7.43 -21.11 -5.22
CA ASP A 96 -7.79 -20.99 -3.82
C ASP A 96 -8.92 -19.97 -3.57
N PRO A 97 -9.92 -20.29 -2.74
CA PRO A 97 -10.95 -19.33 -2.36
C PRO A 97 -10.37 -18.17 -1.53
N LEU A 98 -11.14 -17.11 -1.35
CA LEU A 98 -10.79 -16.03 -0.42
C LEU A 98 -10.67 -16.58 1.00
N THR A 99 -9.56 -16.28 1.66
CA THR A 99 -9.40 -16.54 3.08
C THR A 99 -10.22 -15.55 3.89
N LEU A 100 -10.48 -15.87 5.16
CA LEU A 100 -11.21 -14.97 6.06
C LEU A 100 -10.48 -13.63 6.23
N GLU A 101 -9.14 -13.66 6.31
CA GLU A 101 -8.32 -12.45 6.45
C GLU A 101 -8.44 -11.55 5.22
N GLU A 102 -8.37 -12.12 4.01
CA GLU A 102 -8.56 -11.36 2.77
C GLU A 102 -9.98 -10.81 2.66
N GLY A 103 -10.99 -11.59 3.03
CA GLY A 103 -12.38 -11.13 3.06
C GLY A 103 -12.59 -9.95 4.02
N MET A 104 -11.93 -9.97 5.19
CA MET A 104 -11.95 -8.83 6.12
C MET A 104 -11.29 -7.58 5.53
N LYS A 105 -10.17 -7.74 4.80
CA LYS A 105 -9.47 -6.62 4.14
C LYS A 105 -10.28 -6.01 2.99
N LEU A 106 -10.90 -6.85 2.16
CA LEU A 106 -11.71 -6.43 0.99
C LEU A 106 -13.05 -5.82 1.39
N GLY A 107 -13.60 -6.25 2.53
CA GLY A 107 -14.94 -5.92 2.95
C GLY A 107 -16.00 -6.79 2.27
N VAL A 108 -17.23 -6.65 2.75
CA VAL A 108 -18.35 -7.54 2.37
C VAL A 108 -18.71 -7.39 0.89
N GLU A 109 -18.78 -6.17 0.37
CA GLU A 109 -19.20 -5.91 -1.01
C GLU A 109 -18.27 -6.58 -2.04
N ASP A 110 -16.96 -6.44 -1.86
CA ASP A 110 -15.97 -7.01 -2.77
C ASP A 110 -15.91 -8.51 -2.67
N THR A 111 -15.98 -9.03 -1.44
CA THR A 111 -16.04 -10.48 -1.21
C THR A 111 -17.24 -11.10 -1.93
N VAL A 112 -18.41 -10.46 -1.85
CA VAL A 112 -19.62 -10.92 -2.57
C VAL A 112 -19.42 -10.85 -4.08
N ARG A 113 -18.94 -9.72 -4.62
CA ARG A 113 -18.72 -9.56 -6.07
C ARG A 113 -17.69 -10.55 -6.63
N ILE A 114 -16.57 -10.72 -5.93
CA ILE A 114 -15.54 -11.71 -6.28
C ILE A 114 -16.12 -13.12 -6.22
N SER A 115 -16.85 -13.46 -5.15
CA SER A 115 -17.44 -14.79 -5.02
C SER A 115 -18.48 -15.11 -6.11
N ALA A 116 -19.22 -14.10 -6.58
CA ALA A 116 -20.19 -14.25 -7.66
C ALA A 116 -19.52 -14.33 -9.05
N ALA A 117 -18.34 -13.73 -9.21
CA ALA A 117 -17.59 -13.72 -10.47
C ALA A 117 -16.70 -14.97 -10.63
N ARG A 118 -16.31 -15.63 -9.54
CA ARG A 118 -15.58 -16.90 -9.56
C ARG A 118 -16.46 -17.99 -10.20
N GLN A 119 -15.95 -18.61 -11.26
CA GLN A 119 -16.53 -19.78 -11.91
C GLN A 119 -15.80 -21.05 -11.47
#